data_AF-A0A7X7FJ78-F1
#
_entry.id   AF-A0A7X7FJ78-F1
#
_cell.length_a   1.000
_cell.length_b   1.000
_cell.length_c   1.000
_cell.angle_alpha   90.00
_cell.angle_beta   90.00
_cell.angle_gamma   90.00
#
_symmetry.space_group_name_H-M   'P 1'
#
loop_
_entity.id
_entity.type
_entity.pdbx_description
1 polymer ?
#
loop_
_entity_poly.entity_id
_entity_poly.type
_entity_poly.pdbx_seq_one_letter_code
_entity_poly.pdbx_strand_id
1 'polypeptide(L)'
;MSPFLKWVGIFLELGKFRITVAVTLTTGLGYLMARRGVGVEIFKPLLGTLLLAAGASALNQCQEVALDARMERTRRRPIPAGQID
;
A
#
# COMPACT_ATOMS: atom_id res chain seq x y z
N MET A 1 -13.45 -7.87 18.03
CA MET A 1 -12.88 -8.07 16.68
C MET A 1 -11.97 -9.29 16.74
N SER A 2 -12.02 -10.22 15.79
CA SER A 2 -11.06 -11.33 15.80
C SER A 2 -9.63 -10.80 15.64
N PRO A 3 -8.62 -11.41 16.28
CA PRO A 3 -7.22 -10.98 16.15
C PRO A 3 -6.76 -10.88 14.70
N PHE A 4 -7.26 -11.76 13.84
CA PHE A 4 -6.99 -11.78 12.41
C PHE A 4 -7.45 -10.50 11.69
N LEU A 5 -8.71 -10.08 11.91
CA LEU A 5 -9.27 -8.88 11.26
C LEU A 5 -8.54 -7.60 11.66
N LYS A 6 -8.01 -7.55 12.90
CA LYS A 6 -7.16 -6.44 13.36
C LYS A 6 -5.89 -6.35 12.51
N TRP A 7 -5.17 -7.45 12.33
CA TRP A 7 -3.94 -7.48 11.55
C TRP A 7 -4.16 -7.11 10.09
N VAL A 8 -5.24 -7.62 9.47
CA VAL A 8 -5.61 -7.24 8.10
C VAL A 8 -5.80 -5.72 8.00
N GLY A 9 -6.52 -5.11 8.95
CA GLY A 9 -6.71 -3.65 8.98
C GLY A 9 -5.38 -2.88 9.05
N ILE A 10 -4.47 -3.31 9.94
CA ILE A 10 -3.14 -2.70 10.10
C ILE A 10 -2.35 -2.74 8.78
N PHE A 11 -2.29 -3.89 8.11
CA PHE A 11 -1.54 -4.02 6.85
C PHE A 11 -2.15 -3.18 5.72
N LEU A 12 -3.48 -3.08 5.65
CA LEU A 12 -4.17 -2.25 4.65
C LEU A 12 -3.88 -0.75 4.86
N GLU A 13 -3.81 -0.30 6.12
CA GLU A 13 -3.48 1.09 6.45
C GLU A 13 -1.99 1.38 6.22
N LEU A 14 -1.11 0.45 6.60
CA LEU A 14 0.33 0.54 6.39
C LEU A 14 0.67 0.70 4.90
N GLY A 15 0.06 -0.15 4.06
CA GLY A 15 0.24 -0.15 2.61
C GLY A 15 -0.57 0.91 1.86
N LYS A 16 -1.28 1.83 2.56
CA LYS A 16 -2.17 2.85 1.96
C LYS A 16 -3.07 2.27 0.86
N PHE A 17 -3.74 1.16 1.15
CA PHE A 17 -4.37 0.28 0.16
C PHE A 17 -5.19 0.99 -0.93
N ARG A 18 -5.99 2.00 -0.57
CA ARG A 18 -6.80 2.79 -1.52
C ARG A 18 -5.96 3.43 -2.63
N ILE A 19 -4.80 4.00 -2.27
CA ILE A 19 -3.89 4.64 -3.23
C ILE A 19 -3.16 3.57 -4.03
N THR A 20 -2.67 2.52 -3.35
CA THR A 20 -1.95 1.40 -3.97
C THR A 20 -2.79 0.68 -5.03
N VAL A 21 -4.09 0.47 -4.78
CA VAL A 21 -5.01 -0.08 -5.78
C VAL A 21 -5.15 0.85 -6.98
N ALA A 22 -5.32 2.17 -6.77
CA ALA A 22 -5.42 3.12 -7.86
C ALA A 22 -4.14 3.11 -8.73
N VAL A 23 -2.96 3.09 -8.12
CA VAL A 23 -1.67 2.99 -8.84
C VAL A 23 -1.53 1.66 -9.58
N THR A 24 -2.00 0.56 -9.00
CA THR A 24 -1.97 -0.76 -9.65
C THR A 24 -2.90 -0.80 -10.88
N LEU A 25 -4.08 -0.18 -10.78
CA LEU A 25 -5.02 -0.08 -11.89
C LEU A 25 -4.46 0.77 -13.04
N THR A 26 -3.77 1.88 -12.74
CA THR A 26 -3.14 2.70 -13.79
C THR A 26 -2.04 1.94 -14.53
N THR A 27 -1.25 1.12 -13.82
CA THR A 27 -0.31 0.18 -14.46
C THR A 27 -1.04 -0.80 -15.39
N GLY A 28 -2.17 -1.36 -14.97
CA GLY A 28 -2.98 -2.26 -15.80
C GLY A 28 -3.47 -1.61 -17.09
N LEU A 29 -3.94 -0.36 -17.01
CA LEU A 29 -4.33 0.43 -18.18
C LEU A 29 -3.14 0.68 -19.11
N GLY A 30 -1.98 1.06 -18.56
CA GLY A 30 -0.75 1.25 -19.34
C GLY A 30 -0.31 -0.03 -20.05
N TYR A 31 -0.40 -1.18 -19.38
CA TYR A 31 -0.14 -2.48 -20.00
C TYR A 31 -1.09 -2.75 -21.17
N LEU A 32 -2.41 -2.53 -20.98
CA LEU A 32 -3.41 -2.80 -22.01
C LEU A 32 -3.18 -1.92 -23.26
N MET A 33 -2.83 -0.65 -23.05
CA MET A 33 -2.48 0.28 -24.14
C MET A 33 -1.24 -0.18 -24.92
N ALA A 34 -0.22 -0.71 -24.22
CA ALA A 34 1.04 -1.14 -24.84
C ALA A 34 0.91 -2.48 -25.58
N ARG A 35 0.26 -3.48 -24.98
CA ARG A 35 0.14 -4.85 -25.52
C ARG A 35 -1.04 -5.05 -26.48
N ARG A 36 -2.00 -4.12 -26.50
CA ARG A 36 -3.27 -4.22 -27.27
C ARG A 36 -4.03 -5.53 -27.02
N GLY A 37 -4.00 -6.04 -25.79
CA GLY A 37 -4.69 -7.27 -25.40
C GLY A 37 -4.40 -7.68 -23.95
N VAL A 38 -5.23 -8.58 -23.43
CA VAL A 38 -5.07 -9.15 -22.08
C VAL A 38 -4.43 -10.53 -22.21
N GLY A 39 -3.32 -10.73 -21.52
CA GLY A 39 -2.64 -12.02 -21.42
C GLY A 39 -2.12 -12.21 -20.00
N VAL A 40 -1.75 -13.46 -19.64
CA VAL A 40 -1.28 -13.82 -18.29
C VAL A 40 -0.10 -12.97 -17.81
N GLU A 41 0.69 -12.46 -18.76
CA GLU A 41 1.80 -11.53 -18.51
C GLU A 41 1.39 -10.23 -17.78
N ILE A 42 0.12 -9.81 -17.82
CA ILE A 42 -0.38 -8.64 -17.06
C ILE A 42 -0.26 -8.84 -15.55
N PHE A 43 -0.23 -10.09 -15.08
CA PHE A 43 -0.12 -10.40 -13.66
C PHE A 43 1.19 -9.87 -13.05
N LYS A 44 2.30 -9.97 -13.78
CA LYS A 44 3.63 -9.53 -13.33
C LYS A 44 3.68 -8.02 -13.00
N PRO A 45 3.31 -7.10 -13.90
CA PRO A 45 3.33 -5.67 -13.60
C PRO A 45 2.26 -5.26 -12.58
N LEU A 46 1.09 -5.91 -12.55
CA LEU A 46 0.06 -5.64 -11.54
C LEU A 46 0.54 -6.03 -10.14
N LEU A 47 1.01 -7.26 -9.96
CA LEU A 47 1.50 -7.74 -8.66
C LEU A 47 2.75 -6.95 -8.24
N GLY A 48 3.68 -6.72 -9.17
CA GLY A 48 4.88 -5.93 -8.91
C GLY A 48 4.56 -4.51 -8.45
N THR A 49 3.63 -3.83 -9.13
CA THR A 49 3.20 -2.48 -8.74
C THR A 49 2.51 -2.47 -7.39
N LEU A 50 1.61 -3.43 -7.14
CA LEU A 50 0.89 -3.53 -5.88
C LEU A 50 1.85 -3.68 -4.70
N LEU A 51 2.79 -4.63 -4.80
CA LEU A 51 3.78 -4.89 -3.76
C LEU A 51 4.75 -3.71 -3.59
N LEU A 52 5.21 -3.12 -4.69
CA LEU A 52 6.13 -1.98 -4.65
C LEU A 52 5.47 -0.75 -4.01
N ALA A 53 4.24 -0.41 -4.39
CA ALA A 53 3.53 0.76 -3.85
C ALA A 53 3.15 0.56 -2.38
N ALA A 54 2.74 -0.65 -1.99
CA ALA A 54 2.45 -0.98 -0.59
C ALA A 54 3.72 -0.96 0.25
N GLY A 55 4.80 -1.56 -0.23
CA GLY A 55 6.11 -1.58 0.44
C GLY A 55 6.72 -0.20 0.58
N ALA A 56 6.68 0.63 -0.47
CA ALA A 56 7.12 2.02 -0.40
C ALA A 56 6.29 2.84 0.60
N SER A 57 4.98 2.61 0.66
CA SER A 57 4.11 3.27 1.64
C SER A 57 4.44 2.86 3.07
N ALA A 58 4.70 1.57 3.31
CA ALA A 58 5.12 1.06 4.62
C ALA A 58 6.48 1.63 5.02
N LEU A 59 7.46 1.58 4.12
CA LEU A 59 8.81 2.13 4.34
C LEU A 59 8.78 3.62 4.65
N ASN A 60 7.94 4.40 3.95
CA ASN A 60 7.76 5.83 4.25
C ASN A 60 7.26 6.04 5.68
N GLN A 61 6.34 5.20 6.17
CA GLN A 61 5.89 5.30 7.58
C GLN A 61 7.00 4.92 8.56
N CYS A 62 7.84 3.93 8.25
CA CYS A 62 9.00 3.56 9.08
C CYS A 62 10.03 4.71 9.17
N GLN A 63 10.21 5.47 8.08
CA GLN A 63 11.15 6.60 8.06
C GLN A 63 10.58 7.84 8.75
N GLU A 64 9.26 8.06 8.67
CA GLU A 64 8.58 9.26 9.16
C GLU A 64 8.07 9.15 10.61
N VAL A 65 8.30 8.05 11.34
CA VAL A 65 7.68 7.77 12.66
C VAL A 65 7.66 8.97 13.60
N ALA A 66 8.81 9.61 13.82
CA ALA A 66 8.94 10.74 14.74
C ALA A 66 8.18 12.00 14.27
N LEU A 67 8.12 12.22 12.96
CA LEU A 67 7.40 13.34 12.36
C LEU A 67 5.89 13.07 12.39
N ASP A 68 5.49 11.86 12.00
CA ASP A 68 4.09 11.45 11.97
C ASP A 68 3.44 11.54 13.35
N ALA A 69 4.17 11.16 14.41
CA ALA A 69 3.70 11.28 15.79
C ALA A 69 3.34 12.73 16.21
N ARG A 70 3.93 13.74 15.56
CA ARG A 70 3.72 15.17 15.88
C ARG A 70 2.63 15.82 15.03
N MET A 71 2.12 15.15 13.99
CA MET A 71 1.16 15.72 13.05
C MET A 71 -0.26 15.20 13.32
N GLU A 72 -1.25 16.08 13.39
CA GLU A 72 -2.64 15.69 13.66
C GLU A 72 -3.19 14.67 12.64
N ARG A 73 -2.81 14.84 11.37
CA ARG A 73 -3.22 13.97 10.26
C ARG A 73 -2.65 12.55 10.35
N THR A 74 -1.45 12.37 10.90
CA THR A 74 -0.69 11.11 10.74
C THR A 74 -0.26 10.46 12.05
N ARG A 75 -0.47 11.12 13.20
CA ARG A 75 -0.21 10.58 14.55
C ARG A 75 -0.94 9.28 14.88
N ARG A 76 -1.98 8.93 14.10
CA ARG A 76 -2.77 7.70 14.26
C ARG A 76 -2.37 6.57 13.31
N ARG A 77 -1.36 6.78 12.44
CA ARG A 77 -0.83 5.74 11.55
C ARG A 77 -0.32 4.55 12.38
N PRO A 78 -0.31 3.33 11.83
CA PRO A 78 0.00 2.11 12.59
C PRO A 78 1.28 2.14 13.41
N ILE A 79 2.40 2.59 12.83
CA ILE A 79 3.71 2.62 13.51
C ILE A 79 3.75 3.69 14.62
N PRO A 80 3.49 4.99 14.36
CA PRO A 80 3.55 6.00 15.42
C PRO A 80 2.48 5.82 16.51
N ALA A 81 1.37 5.12 16.21
CA ALA A 81 0.35 4.77 17.19
C ALA A 81 0.67 3.51 18.02
N GLY A 82 1.81 2.84 17.77
CA GLY A 82 2.22 1.62 18.49
C GLY A 82 1.33 0.41 18.20
N GLN A 83 0.71 0.35 17.02
CA GLN A 83 -0.09 -0.81 16.61
C GLN A 83 0.77 -1.94 16.04
N ILE A 84 1.96 -1.57 15.54
CA ILE A 84 3.00 -2.43 14.98
C ILE A 84 4.34 -1.72 15.16
N ASP A 85 5.42 -2.48 15.35
CA ASP A 85 6.79 -1.99 15.56
C ASP A 85 7.66 -2.09 14.30
#